data_AF-A0A527DUG8-F1
#
_entry.id   AF-A0A527DUG8-F1
#
_cell.length_a   1.000
_cell.length_b   1.000
_cell.length_c   1.000
_cell.angle_alpha   90.00
_cell.angle_beta   90.00
_cell.angle_gamma   90.00
#
_symmetry.space_group_name_H-M   'P 1'
#
loop_
_entity.id
_entity.type
_entity.pdbx_description
1 polymer ?
#
loop_
_entity_poly.entity_id
_entity_poly.type
_entity_poly.pdbx_seq_one_letter_code
_entity_poly.pdbx_strand_id
1 'polypeptide(L)' 'MSERLEDIAAAIVADGKGLLAADESSGTIKKRFDVIGVESTADSRRDYREMMFRTREAMTRYIS' A
#
# COMPACT_ATOMS: atom_id res chain seq x y z
N MET A 1 -2.28 14.03 23.42
CA MET A 1 -1.24 13.02 23.72
C MET A 1 -0.33 12.95 22.51
N SER A 2 0.97 13.12 22.68
CA SER A 2 1.92 12.77 21.61
C SER A 2 2.16 11.27 21.74
N GLU A 3 1.82 10.49 20.72
CA GLU A 3 2.31 9.12 20.62
C GLU A 3 3.85 9.18 20.57
N ARG A 4 4.51 8.26 21.30
CA ARG A 4 5.96 8.16 21.24
C ARG A 4 6.33 7.35 20.00
N LEU A 5 7.52 7.60 19.45
CA LEU A 5 8.03 6.83 18.30
C LEU A 5 8.00 5.32 18.57
N GLU A 6 8.26 4.92 19.80
CA GLU A 6 8.20 3.53 20.28
C GLU A 6 6.80 2.92 20.11
N ASP A 7 5.75 3.68 20.43
CA ASP A 7 4.37 3.20 20.41
C ASP A 7 3.89 3.00 18.96
N ILE A 8 4.26 3.93 18.06
CA ILE A 8 3.99 3.83 16.62
C ILE A 8 4.75 2.65 16.00
N ALA A 9 6.04 2.51 16.33
CA ALA A 9 6.85 1.40 15.81
C ALA A 9 6.28 0.05 16.24
N ALA A 10 5.85 -0.09 17.51
CA ALA A 10 5.22 -1.30 18.01
C ALA A 10 3.89 -1.62 17.29
N ALA A 11 3.08 -0.60 16.99
CA ALA A 11 1.83 -0.78 16.25
C ALA A 11 2.07 -1.25 14.80
N ILE A 12 3.10 -0.72 14.14
CA ILE A 12 3.48 -1.08 12.76
C ILE A 12 3.92 -2.55 12.65
N VAL A 13 4.53 -3.12 13.70
CA VAL A 13 5.10 -4.47 13.67
C VAL A 13 4.32 -5.49 14.50
N ALA A 14 3.03 -5.23 14.76
CA ALA A 14 2.18 -6.14 15.54
C ALA A 14 2.17 -7.57 14.96
N ASP A 15 2.13 -8.57 15.86
CA ASP A 15 2.19 -9.98 15.48
C ASP A 15 1.12 -10.35 14.44
N GLY A 16 1.55 -11.02 13.37
CA GLY A 16 0.69 -11.44 12.26
C GLY A 16 0.31 -10.32 11.28
N LYS A 17 0.82 -9.10 11.47
CA LYS A 17 0.67 -7.98 10.53
C LYS A 17 1.99 -7.59 9.86
N GLY A 18 1.89 -6.85 8.76
CA GLY A 18 3.02 -6.34 8.00
C GLY A 18 2.69 -5.06 7.23
N LEU A 19 3.64 -4.65 6.39
CA LEU A 19 3.58 -3.40 5.63
C LEU A 19 3.26 -3.65 4.16
N LEU A 20 2.27 -2.92 3.65
CA LEU A 20 2.03 -2.79 2.21
C LEU A 20 2.85 -1.61 1.66
N ALA A 21 3.95 -1.91 0.97
CA ALA A 21 4.75 -0.91 0.26
C ALA A 21 4.12 -0.56 -1.10
N ALA A 22 3.16 0.36 -1.10
CA ALA A 22 2.46 0.88 -2.29
C ALA A 22 2.98 2.28 -2.74
N ASP A 23 4.25 2.56 -2.45
CA ASP A 23 4.93 3.86 -2.62
C ASP A 23 5.68 3.99 -3.96
N GLU A 24 5.33 3.17 -4.97
CA GLU A 24 6.05 3.20 -6.23
C GLU A 24 5.94 4.55 -6.95
N SER A 25 7.11 5.10 -7.30
CA SER A 25 7.21 6.30 -8.13
C SER A 25 6.54 6.10 -9.50
N SER A 26 6.19 7.21 -10.16
CA SER A 26 5.54 7.19 -11.49
C SER A 26 6.28 6.34 -12.53
N GLY A 27 7.61 6.37 -12.51
CA GLY A 27 8.43 5.54 -13.41
C GLY A 27 8.41 4.05 -13.05
N THR A 28 8.39 3.73 -11.75
CA THR A 28 8.39 2.34 -11.26
C THR A 28 7.05 1.67 -11.53
N ILE A 29 5.94 2.33 -11.19
CA ILE A 29 4.60 1.78 -11.45
C ILE A 29 4.31 1.66 -12.94
N LYS A 30 4.82 2.58 -13.77
CA LYS A 30 4.71 2.46 -15.23
C LYS A 30 5.32 1.16 -15.73
N LYS A 31 6.53 0.80 -15.27
CA LYS A 31 7.16 -0.48 -15.65
C LYS A 31 6.30 -1.69 -15.27
N ARG A 32 5.65 -1.66 -14.10
CA ARG A 32 4.72 -2.73 -13.68
C ARG A 32 3.48 -2.80 -14.58
N PHE A 33 2.91 -1.66 -14.95
CA PHE A 33 1.73 -1.58 -15.81
C PHE A 33 2.04 -1.96 -17.27
N ASP A 34 3.21 -1.58 -17.78
CA ASP A 34 3.65 -1.93 -19.15
C ASP A 34 3.71 -3.47 -19.34
N VAL A 35 4.13 -4.23 -18.31
CA VAL A 35 4.18 -5.71 -18.33
C VAL A 35 2.81 -6.35 -18.53
N ILE A 36 1.74 -5.69 -18.06
CA ILE A 36 0.36 -6.19 -18.14
C ILE A 36 -0.48 -5.45 -19.20
N GLY A 37 0.15 -4.61 -20.03
CA GLY A 37 -0.52 -3.87 -21.11
C GLY A 37 -1.47 -2.76 -20.64
N VAL A 38 -1.25 -2.21 -19.44
CA VAL A 38 -2.06 -1.11 -18.88
C VAL A 38 -1.34 0.22 -19.06
N GLU A 39 -2.07 1.25 -19.47
CA GLU A 39 -1.52 2.61 -19.55
C GLU A 39 -1.38 3.25 -18.16
N SER A 40 -0.24 3.89 -17.87
CA SER A 40 0.01 4.59 -16.60
C SER A 40 -0.53 6.03 -16.62
N THR A 41 -1.82 6.19 -16.39
CA THR A 41 -2.50 7.48 -16.20
C THR A 41 -2.71 7.77 -14.71
N ALA A 42 -3.12 8.99 -14.35
CA ALA A 42 -3.45 9.30 -12.95
C ALA A 42 -4.62 8.45 -12.44
N ASP A 43 -5.63 8.22 -13.29
CA ASP A 43 -6.81 7.42 -12.96
C ASP A 43 -6.46 5.94 -12.78
N SER A 44 -5.73 5.33 -13.72
CA SER A 44 -5.37 3.91 -13.59
C SER A 44 -4.47 3.67 -12.38
N ARG A 45 -3.59 4.64 -12.06
CA ARG A 45 -2.80 4.61 -10.84
C ARG A 45 -3.67 4.70 -9.59
N ARG A 46 -4.66 5.61 -9.53
CA ARG A 46 -5.62 5.72 -8.42
C ARG A 46 -6.39 4.41 -8.25
N ASP A 47 -7.02 3.93 -9.32
CA ASP A 47 -7.90 2.76 -9.28
C ASP A 47 -7.15 1.50 -8.79
N TYR A 48 -5.88 1.34 -9.20
CA TYR A 48 -5.03 0.27 -8.71
C TYR A 48 -4.75 0.35 -7.19
N ARG A 49 -4.44 1.54 -6.65
CA ARG A 49 -4.25 1.70 -5.19
C ARG A 49 -5.56 1.53 -4.45
N GLU A 50 -6.64 2.07 -4.99
CA GLU A 50 -7.98 1.97 -4.42
C GLU A 50 -8.43 0.51 -4.31
N MET A 51 -8.20 -0.30 -5.35
CA MET A 51 -8.45 -1.74 -5.30
C MET A 51 -7.68 -2.42 -4.15
N MET A 52 -6.38 -2.12 -3.98
CA MET A 52 -5.57 -2.67 -2.89
C MET A 52 -6.16 -2.27 -1.52
N PHE A 53 -6.43 -0.98 -1.31
CA PHE A 53 -6.93 -0.47 -0.02
C PHE A 53 -8.39 -0.85 0.29
N ARG A 54 -9.20 -1.18 -0.72
CA ARG A 54 -10.58 -1.67 -0.53
C ARG A 54 -10.65 -3.15 -0.17
N THR A 55 -9.54 -3.89 -0.24
CA THR A 55 -9.48 -5.31 0.12
C THR A 55 -9.56 -5.48 1.65
N ARG A 56 -10.78 -5.42 2.18
CA ARG A 56 -11.06 -5.31 3.63
C ARG A 56 -10.39 -6.39 4.47
N GLU A 57 -10.40 -7.63 4.02
CA GLU A 57 -9.82 -8.73 4.79
C GLU A 57 -8.32 -8.50 5.01
N ALA A 58 -7.57 -8.25 3.94
CA ALA A 58 -6.14 -8.00 4.02
C ALA A 58 -5.82 -6.73 4.82
N MET A 59 -6.50 -5.64 4.52
CA MET A 59 -6.24 -4.33 5.13
C MET A 59 -6.60 -4.26 6.62
N THR A 60 -7.46 -5.13 7.13
CA THR A 60 -7.83 -5.14 8.56
C THR A 60 -7.03 -6.16 9.36
N ARG A 61 -6.77 -7.34 8.77
CA ARG A 61 -6.17 -8.47 9.49
C ARG A 61 -4.66 -8.55 9.36
N TYR A 62 -4.10 -8.15 8.22
CA TYR A 62 -2.70 -8.43 7.88
C TYR A 62 -1.86 -7.18 7.62
N ILE A 63 -2.49 -6.03 7.38
CA ILE A 63 -1.77 -4.75 7.26
C ILE A 63 -1.92 -3.96 8.57
N SER A 64 -0.80 -3.38 9.02
CA SER A 64 -0.74 -2.52 10.21
C SER A 64 -1.32 -1.14 9.98
#